data_AF-A0A7J5X8A4-F1
#
_entry.id   AF-A0A7J5X8A4-F1
#
_cell.length_a   1.000
_cell.length_b   1.000
_cell.length_c   1.000
_cell.angle_alpha   90.00
_cell.angle_beta   90.00
_cell.angle_gamma   90.00
#
_symmetry.space_group_name_H-M   'P 1'
#
loop_
_entity.id
_entity.type
_entity.pdbx_description
1 polymer ?
#
loop_
_entity_poly.entity_id
_entity_poly.type
_entity_poly.pdbx_seq_one_letter_code
_entity_poly.pdbx_strand_id
1 'polypeptide(L)'
;MLVICLVQGSIADATTLEGAREAVEEATEELSLLGSLQFVGNLTQRDELLAAALHHYVDGRKVEALQQFCEGLKIVGALDALKAHPTVLKSVFLQDQKPLLASEMIDQFKTGRVSEPGSNRRRMETRTIGFWRDWLLQVEGKKLPN
;
A
#
# COMPACT_ATOMS: atom_id res chain seq x y z
N MET A 1 -11.59 1.11 0.80
CA MET A 1 -10.64 2.22 0.56
C MET A 1 -10.17 2.26 -0.89
N LEU A 2 -9.73 1.14 -1.47
CA LEU A 2 -9.38 1.05 -2.90
C LEU A 2 -10.55 1.37 -3.85
N VAL A 3 -11.77 0.92 -3.53
CA VAL A 3 -12.97 1.16 -4.35
C VAL A 3 -13.31 2.65 -4.49
N ILE A 4 -13.24 3.42 -3.40
CA ILE A 4 -13.52 4.87 -3.41
C ILE A 4 -12.49 5.64 -4.25
N CYS A 5 -11.20 5.30 -4.18
CA CYS A 5 -10.17 5.92 -5.01
C CYS A 5 -10.32 5.59 -6.50
N LEU A 6 -10.75 4.37 -6.84
CA LEU A 6 -10.97 3.95 -8.22
C LEU A 6 -12.18 4.65 -8.83
N VAL A 7 -13.28 4.74 -8.08
CA VAL A 7 -14.53 5.38 -8.52
C VAL A 7 -14.38 6.90 -8.66
N GLN A 8 -13.64 7.56 -7.75
CA GLN A 8 -13.29 8.99 -7.91
C GLN A 8 -12.36 9.25 -9.10
N GLY A 9 -11.51 8.27 -9.47
CA GLY A 9 -10.67 8.32 -10.66
C GLY A 9 -11.51 8.36 -11.94
N SER A 10 -12.50 7.47 -12.08
CA SER A 10 -13.39 7.44 -13.25
C SER A 10 -14.18 8.73 -13.44
N ILE A 11 -14.68 9.34 -12.36
CA ILE A 11 -15.37 10.63 -12.42
C ILE A 11 -14.39 11.75 -12.82
N ALA A 12 -13.16 11.74 -12.31
CA ALA A 12 -12.14 12.75 -12.64
C ALA A 12 -11.68 12.65 -14.11
N ASP A 13 -11.54 11.43 -14.63
CA ASP A 13 -11.03 11.16 -15.97
C ASP A 13 -12.09 11.39 -17.07
N ALA A 14 -13.38 11.48 -16.71
CA ALA A 14 -14.47 11.66 -17.65
C ALA A 14 -14.41 13.04 -18.34
N THR A 15 -14.08 13.07 -19.63
CA THR A 15 -14.01 14.31 -20.43
C THR A 15 -15.32 14.68 -21.14
N THR A 16 -16.33 13.81 -21.08
CA THR A 16 -17.65 14.03 -21.68
C THR A 16 -18.73 14.06 -20.61
N LEU A 17 -19.83 14.78 -20.86
CA LEU A 17 -20.95 14.84 -19.92
C LEU A 17 -21.60 13.47 -19.70
N GLU A 18 -21.68 12.67 -20.76
CA GLU A 18 -22.27 11.34 -20.73
C GLU A 18 -21.41 10.39 -19.89
N GLY A 19 -20.10 10.36 -20.12
CA GLY A 19 -19.16 9.56 -19.31
C GLY A 19 -19.11 10.01 -17.85
N ALA A 20 -19.24 11.32 -17.57
CA ALA A 20 -19.31 11.82 -16.21
C ALA A 20 -20.58 11.36 -15.48
N ARG A 21 -21.71 11.26 -16.19
CA ARG A 21 -22.97 10.77 -15.62
C ARG A 21 -22.93 9.27 -15.36
N GLU A 22 -22.41 8.50 -16.31
CA GLU A 22 -22.24 7.05 -16.16
C GLU A 22 -21.32 6.72 -14.97
N ALA A 23 -20.20 7.43 -14.85
CA ALA A 23 -19.29 7.26 -13.70
C ALA A 23 -19.94 7.68 -12.36
N VAL A 24 -20.78 8.71 -12.35
CA VAL A 24 -21.53 9.11 -11.14
C VAL A 24 -22.63 8.10 -10.80
N GLU A 25 -23.29 7.52 -11.80
CA GLU A 25 -24.30 6.48 -11.59
C GLU A 25 -23.67 5.21 -10.99
N GLU A 26 -22.52 4.79 -11.51
CA GLU A 26 -21.72 3.69 -10.95
C GLU A 26 -21.29 3.97 -9.49
N ALA A 27 -21.06 5.24 -9.15
CA ALA A 27 -20.63 5.71 -7.83
C ALA A 27 -21.76 6.06 -6.85
N THR A 28 -23.02 5.75 -7.17
CA THR A 28 -24.18 6.30 -6.46
C THR A 28 -24.19 5.95 -4.98
N GLU A 29 -23.84 4.71 -4.62
CA GLU A 29 -23.85 4.25 -3.22
C GLU A 29 -22.78 4.98 -2.39
N GLU A 30 -21.57 5.12 -2.93
CA GLU A 30 -20.48 5.83 -2.25
C GLU A 30 -20.77 7.32 -2.10
N LEU A 31 -21.23 7.98 -3.16
CA LEU A 31 -21.57 9.40 -3.14
C LEU A 31 -22.75 9.69 -2.20
N SER A 32 -23.72 8.78 -2.11
CA SER A 32 -24.82 8.87 -1.15
C SER A 32 -24.32 8.78 0.29
N LEU A 33 -23.42 7.83 0.58
CA LEU A 33 -22.83 7.67 1.91
C LEU A 33 -22.02 8.90 2.34
N LEU A 34 -21.34 9.54 1.39
CA LEU A 34 -20.58 10.78 1.61
C LEU A 34 -21.48 12.03 1.67
N GLY A 35 -22.78 11.90 1.36
CA GLY A 35 -23.70 13.04 1.28
C GLY A 35 -23.36 14.02 0.15
N SER A 36 -22.63 13.57 -0.88
CA SER A 36 -22.14 14.38 -2.00
C SER A 36 -22.81 14.05 -3.34
N LEU A 37 -23.81 13.16 -3.36
CA LEU A 37 -24.54 12.81 -4.57
C LEU A 37 -25.33 14.02 -5.08
N GLN A 38 -25.03 14.45 -6.30
CA GLN A 38 -25.74 15.52 -6.99
C GLN A 38 -25.82 15.26 -8.50
N PHE A 39 -26.83 15.85 -9.15
CA PHE A 39 -26.97 15.75 -10.60
C PHE A 39 -25.89 16.57 -11.32
N VAL A 40 -25.25 15.95 -12.31
CA VAL A 40 -24.23 16.59 -13.15
C VAL A 40 -24.84 17.04 -14.48
N GLY A 41 -25.04 18.35 -14.62
CA GLY A 41 -25.54 19.02 -15.83
C GLY A 41 -24.43 19.52 -16.77
N ASN A 42 -23.21 19.69 -16.28
CA ASN A 42 -22.03 20.10 -17.03
C ASN A 42 -20.74 19.62 -16.33
N LEU A 43 -19.58 19.76 -16.99
CA LEU A 43 -18.30 19.31 -16.42
C LEU A 43 -17.84 20.14 -15.21
N THR A 44 -18.30 21.38 -15.07
CA THR A 44 -18.03 22.19 -13.86
C THR A 44 -18.72 21.58 -12.65
N GLN A 45 -19.98 21.14 -12.79
CA GLN A 45 -20.73 20.46 -11.73
C GLN A 45 -20.16 19.08 -11.38
N ARG A 46 -19.54 18.39 -12.35
CA ARG A 46 -18.74 17.19 -12.08
C ARG A 46 -17.55 17.53 -11.17
N ASP A 47 -16.83 18.60 -11.46
CA ASP A 47 -15.69 19.04 -10.64
C ASP A 47 -16.12 19.47 -9.25
N GLU A 48 -17.25 20.15 -9.12
CA GLU A 48 -17.85 20.52 -7.83
C GLU A 48 -18.26 19.27 -7.01
N LEU A 49 -18.86 18.27 -7.67
CA LEU A 49 -19.20 16.98 -7.05
C LEU A 49 -17.95 16.27 -6.54
N LEU A 50 -16.92 16.19 -7.40
CA LEU A 50 -15.65 15.56 -7.06
C LEU A 50 -14.99 16.29 -5.88
N ALA A 51 -14.97 17.63 -5.91
CA ALA A 51 -14.42 18.43 -4.82
C ALA A 51 -15.17 18.21 -3.51
N ALA A 52 -16.51 18.17 -3.53
CA ALA A 52 -17.32 17.88 -2.34
C ALA A 52 -17.07 16.47 -1.79
N ALA A 53 -16.99 15.47 -2.67
CA ALA A 53 -16.70 14.08 -2.27
C ALA A 53 -15.28 13.94 -1.68
N LEU A 54 -14.29 14.58 -2.30
CA LEU A 54 -12.91 14.61 -1.80
C LEU A 54 -12.82 15.36 -0.47
N HIS A 55 -13.48 16.50 -0.35
CA HIS A 55 -13.54 17.27 0.88
C HIS A 55 -14.13 16.44 2.02
N HIS A 56 -15.26 15.75 1.81
CA HIS A 56 -15.83 14.88 2.84
C HIS A 56 -14.88 13.74 3.24
N TYR A 57 -14.18 13.15 2.27
CA TYR A 57 -13.22 12.09 2.52
C TYR A 57 -11.99 12.54 3.32
N VAL A 58 -11.51 13.75 3.02
CA VAL A 58 -10.30 14.32 3.61
C VAL A 58 -10.63 14.94 4.97
N ASP A 59 -11.65 15.78 5.05
CA ASP A 59 -12.00 16.56 6.24
C ASP A 59 -12.63 15.73 7.35
N GLY A 60 -13.33 14.62 7.03
CA GLY A 60 -14.12 13.93 8.04
C GLY A 60 -13.32 13.28 9.17
N ARG A 61 -12.07 12.85 8.93
CA ARG A 61 -11.21 12.17 9.93
C ARG A 61 -9.70 12.25 9.67
N LYS A 62 -9.28 12.61 8.45
CA LYS A 62 -7.88 12.48 8.04
C LYS A 62 -7.11 13.78 8.13
N VAL A 63 -7.76 14.93 7.92
CA VAL A 63 -7.11 16.25 8.01
C VAL A 63 -6.55 16.50 9.40
N GLU A 64 -7.34 16.31 10.46
CA GLU A 64 -6.88 16.57 11.81
C GLU A 64 -5.71 15.65 12.20
N ALA A 65 -5.81 14.35 11.90
CA ALA A 65 -4.74 13.39 12.13
C ALA A 65 -3.47 13.71 11.32
N LEU A 66 -3.62 14.13 10.06
CA LEU A 66 -2.50 14.55 9.21
C LEU A 66 -1.85 15.83 9.72
N GLN A 67 -2.65 16.79 10.19
CA GLN A 67 -2.17 18.04 10.76
C GLN A 67 -1.40 17.79 12.06
N GLN A 68 -1.94 16.98 12.97
CA GLN A 68 -1.24 16.55 14.19
C GLN A 68 0.06 15.80 13.86
N PHE A 69 0.06 14.94 12.85
CA PHE A 69 1.26 14.26 12.38
C PHE A 69 2.31 15.26 11.85
N CYS A 70 1.90 16.25 11.07
CA CYS A 70 2.79 17.30 10.57
C CYS A 70 3.35 18.16 11.72
N GLU A 71 2.54 18.48 12.73
CA GLU A 71 2.99 19.19 13.93
C GLU A 71 4.02 18.37 14.72
N GLY A 72 3.77 17.08 14.92
CA GLY A 72 4.74 16.16 15.53
C GLY A 72 6.07 16.13 14.76
N LEU A 73 6.00 16.01 13.42
CA LEU A 73 7.18 16.06 12.55
C LEU A 73 7.91 17.40 12.62
N LYS A 74 7.18 18.50 12.80
CA LYS A 74 7.77 19.83 12.96
C LYS A 74 8.52 19.93 14.29
N ILE A 75 7.96 19.41 15.39
CA ILE A 75 8.61 19.41 16.71
C ILE A 75 9.94 18.64 16.69
N VAL A 76 10.00 17.51 15.98
CA VAL A 76 11.24 16.72 15.84
C VAL A 76 12.18 17.23 14.74
N GLY A 77 11.85 18.36 14.08
CA GLY A 77 12.67 18.96 13.03
C GLY A 77 12.72 18.18 11.71
N ALA A 78 11.82 17.20 11.52
CA ALA A 78 11.80 16.33 10.33
C ALA A 78 10.89 16.86 9.21
N LEU A 79 9.93 17.74 9.52
CA LEU A 79 8.93 18.20 8.53
C LEU A 79 9.55 18.90 7.32
N ASP A 80 10.51 19.80 7.55
CA ASP A 80 11.15 20.56 6.46
C ASP A 80 12.01 19.66 5.57
N ALA A 81 12.74 18.72 6.18
CA ALA A 81 13.49 17.71 5.45
C ALA A 81 12.58 16.79 4.62
N LEU A 82 11.42 16.40 5.19
CA LEU A 82 10.41 15.60 4.48
C LEU A 82 9.84 16.32 3.26
N LYS A 83 9.59 17.63 3.37
CA LYS A 83 9.11 18.45 2.24
C LYS A 83 10.20 18.70 1.19
N ALA A 84 11.45 18.90 1.60
CA ALA A 84 12.57 19.13 0.70
C ALA A 84 13.02 17.86 -0.05
N HIS A 85 12.92 16.70 0.59
CA HIS A 85 13.45 15.42 0.09
C HIS A 85 12.44 14.27 0.20
N PRO A 86 11.24 14.38 -0.39
CA PRO A 86 10.16 13.40 -0.22
C PRO A 86 10.51 12.02 -0.78
N THR A 87 11.28 11.96 -1.87
CA THR A 87 11.70 10.69 -2.51
C THR A 87 12.68 9.90 -1.65
N VAL A 88 13.62 10.59 -1.00
CA VAL A 88 14.62 9.96 -0.12
C VAL A 88 13.95 9.42 1.14
N LEU A 89 13.15 10.26 1.79
CA LEU A 89 12.46 9.91 3.04
C LEU A 89 11.29 8.95 2.84
N LYS A 90 10.87 8.72 1.59
CA LYS A 90 9.89 7.68 1.26
C LYS A 90 10.29 6.32 1.81
N SER A 91 11.56 5.94 1.70
CA SER A 91 12.10 4.67 2.22
C SER A 91 12.08 4.55 3.75
N VAL A 92 12.04 5.69 4.46
CA VAL A 92 12.02 5.75 5.93
C VAL A 92 10.59 5.60 6.45
N PHE A 93 9.63 6.26 5.79
CA PHE A 93 8.23 6.30 6.22
C PHE A 93 7.36 5.21 5.58
N LEU A 94 7.71 4.76 4.39
CA LEU A 94 6.99 3.72 3.66
C LEU A 94 7.85 2.48 3.54
N GLN A 95 7.19 1.33 3.61
CA GLN A 95 7.85 0.06 3.37
C GLN A 95 8.45 0.06 1.96
N ASP A 96 9.75 -0.26 1.88
CA ASP A 96 10.42 -0.44 0.61
C ASP A 96 9.74 -1.57 -0.17
N GLN A 97 9.47 -1.32 -1.46
CA GLN A 97 8.86 -2.33 -2.33
C GLN A 97 9.84 -3.43 -2.75
N LYS A 98 11.05 -3.47 -2.16
CA LYS A 98 12.01 -4.51 -2.46
C LYS A 98 11.45 -5.86 -1.97
N PRO A 99 11.23 -6.84 -2.86
CA PRO A 99 10.77 -8.15 -2.44
C PRO A 99 11.84 -8.81 -1.57
N LEU A 100 11.41 -9.42 -0.47
CA LEU A 100 12.30 -10.22 0.37
C LEU A 100 12.72 -11.46 -0.41
N LEU A 101 14.01 -11.56 -0.72
CA LEU A 101 14.53 -12.66 -1.51
C LEU A 101 14.77 -13.90 -0.65
N ALA A 102 14.62 -15.10 -1.24
CA ALA A 102 14.90 -16.34 -0.52
C ALA A 102 16.33 -16.36 0.02
N SER A 103 17.30 -15.86 -0.76
CA SER A 103 18.70 -15.75 -0.35
C SER A 103 18.92 -14.88 0.89
N GLU A 104 18.14 -13.80 1.02
CA GLU A 104 18.24 -12.90 2.18
C GLU A 104 17.68 -13.54 3.44
N MET A 105 16.69 -14.44 3.30
CA MET A 105 16.01 -15.12 4.40
C MET A 105 16.70 -16.42 4.85
N ILE A 106 17.36 -17.13 3.94
CA ILE A 106 18.10 -18.37 4.25
C ILE A 106 19.17 -18.15 5.32
N ASP A 107 19.84 -17.00 5.29
CA ASP A 107 20.93 -16.68 6.21
C ASP A 107 20.47 -16.13 7.56
N GLN A 108 19.19 -15.78 7.71
CA GLN A 108 18.62 -15.31 8.98
C GLN A 108 18.37 -16.45 9.97
N PHE A 109 18.05 -17.65 9.47
CA PHE A 109 17.73 -18.80 10.31
C PHE A 109 18.95 -19.72 10.47
N LYS A 110 19.90 -19.29 11.31
CA LYS A 110 21.02 -20.14 11.73
C LYS A 110 20.66 -20.86 13.03
N THR A 111 20.71 -22.18 13.00
CA THR A 111 20.57 -22.97 14.23
C THR A 111 21.85 -22.82 15.06
N GLY A 112 21.76 -22.08 16.16
CA GLY A 112 22.92 -21.79 17.04
C GLY A 112 23.52 -23.04 17.71
N ARG A 113 22.81 -24.17 17.71
CA ARG A 113 23.32 -25.48 18.09
C ARG A 113 22.82 -26.52 17.10
N VAL A 114 23.74 -27.35 16.63
CA VAL A 114 23.45 -28.53 15.81
C VAL A 114 23.95 -29.77 16.53
N SER A 115 23.32 -30.90 16.28
CA SER A 115 23.72 -32.17 16.87
C SER A 115 25.07 -32.63 16.33
N GLU A 116 25.70 -33.58 17.02
CA GLU A 116 27.01 -34.10 16.66
C GLU A 116 27.07 -34.63 15.22
N PRO A 117 28.17 -34.36 14.48
CA PRO A 117 28.41 -34.94 13.17
C PRO A 117 28.24 -36.46 13.16
N GLY A 118 27.54 -36.98 12.16
CA GLY A 118 27.29 -38.42 12.03
C GLY A 118 26.09 -38.96 12.84
N SER A 119 25.52 -38.19 13.76
CA SER A 119 24.31 -38.62 14.48
C SER A 119 23.07 -38.63 13.58
N ASN A 120 22.12 -39.53 13.88
CA ASN A 120 20.81 -39.54 13.23
C ASN A 120 20.09 -38.19 13.35
N ARG A 121 20.28 -37.52 14.49
CA ARG A 121 19.71 -36.20 14.76
C ARG A 121 20.32 -35.13 13.85
N ARG A 122 21.64 -35.16 13.63
CA ARG A 122 22.32 -34.25 12.69
C ARG A 122 21.88 -34.46 11.23
N ARG A 123 21.61 -35.71 10.84
CA ARG A 123 21.06 -36.03 9.51
C ARG A 123 19.66 -35.44 9.33
N MET A 124 18.79 -35.57 10.32
CA MET A 124 17.45 -34.98 10.32
C MET A 124 17.49 -33.46 10.25
N GLU A 125 18.30 -32.81 11.09
CA GLU A 125 18.49 -31.35 11.07
C GLU A 125 18.92 -30.83 9.69
N THR A 126 19.90 -31.51 9.07
CA THR A 126 20.40 -31.14 7.73
C THR A 126 19.30 -31.26 6.68
N ARG A 127 18.50 -32.33 6.73
CA ARG A 127 17.37 -32.53 5.83
C ARG A 127 16.28 -31.46 6.01
N THR A 128 15.95 -31.12 7.26
CA THR A 128 14.97 -30.06 7.57
C THR A 128 15.43 -28.69 7.08
N ILE A 129 16.71 -28.35 7.27
CA ILE A 129 17.29 -27.10 6.75
C ILE A 129 17.26 -27.08 5.21
N GLY A 130 17.52 -28.22 4.56
CA GLY A 130 17.38 -28.36 3.11
C GLY A 130 15.95 -28.05 2.64
N PHE A 131 14.96 -28.72 3.23
CA PHE A 131 13.56 -28.47 2.90
C PHE A 131 13.11 -27.03 3.12
N TRP A 132 13.57 -26.38 4.18
CA TRP A 132 13.32 -24.96 4.41
C TRP A 132 13.86 -24.08 3.27
N ARG A 133 15.10 -24.32 2.85
CA ARG A 133 15.73 -23.57 1.74
C ARG A 133 15.01 -23.79 0.42
N ASP A 134 14.67 -25.04 0.12
CA ASP A 134 13.96 -25.40 -1.11
C ASP A 134 12.56 -24.76 -1.14
N TRP A 135 11.86 -24.78 -0.01
CA TRP A 135 10.55 -24.13 0.12
C TRP A 135 10.64 -22.62 -0.10
N LEU A 136 11.64 -21.93 0.46
CA LEU A 136 11.83 -20.49 0.24
C LEU A 136 12.06 -20.17 -1.25
N LEU A 137 12.86 -20.98 -1.96
CA LEU A 137 13.09 -20.81 -3.41
C LEU A 137 11.82 -21.04 -4.23
N GLN A 138 10.99 -22.02 -3.84
CA GLN A 138 9.70 -22.28 -4.48
C GLN A 138 8.72 -21.13 -4.29
N VAL A 139 8.63 -20.56 -3.07
CA VAL A 139 7.79 -19.38 -2.78
C VAL A 139 8.24 -18.16 -3.59
N GLU A 140 9.56 -17.99 -3.78
CA GLU A 140 10.13 -16.94 -4.63
C GLU A 140 9.87 -17.17 -6.14
N GLY A 141 9.35 -18.33 -6.54
CA GLY A 141 9.07 -18.68 -7.93
C GLY A 141 10.30 -19.12 -8.73
N LYS A 142 11.44 -19.37 -8.06
CA LYS A 142 12.62 -19.96 -8.72
C LYS A 142 12.42 -21.46 -8.85
N LYS A 143 12.36 -21.96 -10.09
CA LYS A 143 12.40 -23.42 -10.35
C LYS A 143 13.74 -23.98 -9.87
N LEU A 144 13.68 -25.03 -9.07
CA LEU A 144 14.86 -25.82 -8.71
C LEU A 144 15.48 -26.42 -9.99
N PRO A 145 16.81 -26.40 -10.16
CA PRO A 145 17.45 -27.16 -11.23
C PRO A 145 17.16 -28.65 -11.01
N ASN A 146 16.71 -29.32 -12.07
CA ASN A 146 16.43 -30.76 -12.10
C ASN A 146 17.66 -31.60 -11.76
#